data_AF-A0AA35M6J7-F1
#
_entry.id   AF-A0AA35M6J7-F1
#
_cell.length_a   1.000
_cell.length_b   1.000
_cell.length_c   1.000
_cell.angle_alpha   90.00
_cell.angle_beta   90.00
_cell.angle_gamma   90.00
#
_symmetry.space_group_name_H-M   'P 1'
#
loop_
_entity.id
_entity.type
_entity.pdbx_description
1 polymer ?
#
loop_
_entity_poly.entity_id
_entity_poly.type
_entity_poly.pdbx_seq_one_letter_code
_entity_poly.pdbx_strand_id
1 'polypeptide(L)'
;MLPTKSLAFLALTLAVSTVEARPRHINDDEPDDTPLPIVIWHGLGDTFNGEGLKQVGELADAIHPGTFVYTVSLGGTDASADRSATFFGNVTAQLDEVCEALAAHPILSTAPAIDAVGFSQGGQFLRGYIERCNFPPVRSLATFGSQHNGIVDFAACGAYDWLCKGAMSLLRYNTFSTFVQSRLVPAQYFRDPKDYAAYLDGSNFLADINNEREVKNKTYAENLARLSNFVMYLFEDDTTVIPRETSWFQEVNGTEVIAIRDRPIYKEDWIGLKALDKKGGLRFRSITGDHMQIPESVLNETFANFFGPYYRKFEPETGVDDGRWGEL
;
A
#
# COMPACT_ATOMS: atom_id res chain seq x y z
N MET A 1 -89.05 -6.75 -32.38
CA MET A 1 -88.15 -6.60 -33.55
C MET A 1 -86.99 -5.69 -33.15
N LEU A 2 -85.80 -6.03 -33.65
CA LEU A 2 -84.46 -5.47 -33.41
C LEU A 2 -83.67 -5.96 -32.16
N PRO A 3 -82.34 -6.13 -32.32
CA PRO A 3 -81.66 -7.36 -31.92
C PRO A 3 -80.62 -7.16 -30.81
N THR A 4 -80.33 -8.25 -30.10
CA THR A 4 -79.21 -8.42 -29.17
C THR A 4 -77.87 -8.24 -29.87
N LYS A 5 -77.09 -7.23 -29.45
CA LYS A 5 -75.67 -7.07 -29.81
C LYS A 5 -74.82 -7.88 -28.83
N SER A 6 -74.20 -8.96 -29.30
CA SER A 6 -73.09 -9.60 -28.59
C SER A 6 -71.86 -8.70 -28.66
N LEU A 7 -71.37 -8.25 -27.51
CA LEU A 7 -70.00 -7.73 -27.38
C LEU A 7 -69.06 -8.92 -27.30
N ALA A 8 -68.24 -9.12 -28.33
CA ALA A 8 -67.08 -9.98 -28.27
C ALA A 8 -65.97 -9.26 -27.47
N PHE A 9 -65.65 -9.77 -26.28
CA PHE A 9 -64.43 -9.37 -25.58
C PHE A 9 -63.24 -10.05 -26.27
N LEU A 10 -62.40 -9.26 -26.93
CA LEU A 10 -61.10 -9.70 -27.41
C LEU A 10 -60.19 -9.83 -26.18
N ALA A 11 -59.87 -11.05 -25.77
CA ALA A 11 -58.87 -11.31 -24.75
C ALA A 11 -57.48 -11.04 -25.36
N LEU A 12 -56.85 -9.94 -24.96
CA LEU A 12 -55.46 -9.65 -25.30
C LEU A 12 -54.58 -10.53 -24.41
N THR A 13 -54.07 -11.65 -24.93
CA THR A 13 -53.07 -12.46 -24.25
C THR A 13 -51.74 -11.71 -24.25
N LEU A 14 -51.37 -11.13 -23.11
CA LEU A 14 -50.00 -10.70 -22.84
C LEU A 14 -49.12 -11.94 -22.77
N ALA A 15 -48.29 -12.15 -23.79
CA ALA A 15 -47.21 -13.13 -23.74
C ALA A 15 -46.16 -12.62 -22.73
N VAL A 16 -46.18 -13.17 -21.52
CA VAL A 16 -45.08 -13.04 -20.58
C VAL A 16 -43.97 -13.95 -21.11
N SER A 17 -42.96 -13.37 -21.75
CA SER A 17 -41.70 -14.08 -22.02
C SER A 17 -41.00 -14.30 -20.68
N THR A 18 -41.22 -15.47 -20.08
CA THR A 18 -40.38 -15.98 -19.00
C THR A 18 -38.99 -16.21 -19.59
N VAL A 19 -38.07 -15.27 -19.36
CA VAL A 19 -36.65 -15.57 -19.46
C VAL A 19 -36.38 -16.55 -18.33
N GLU A 20 -36.38 -17.84 -18.64
CA GLU A 20 -35.80 -18.85 -17.75
C GLU A 20 -34.32 -18.48 -17.61
N ALA A 21 -33.97 -17.90 -16.46
CA ALA A 21 -32.60 -17.81 -16.03
C ALA A 21 -32.09 -19.25 -15.91
N ARG A 22 -31.33 -19.71 -16.91
CA ARG A 22 -30.60 -20.96 -16.81
C ARG A 22 -29.72 -20.85 -15.57
N PRO A 23 -29.79 -21.82 -14.62
CA PRO A 23 -28.84 -21.86 -13.53
C PRO A 23 -27.45 -21.90 -14.16
N ARG A 24 -26.59 -20.91 -13.84
CA ARG A 24 -25.17 -21.03 -14.13
C ARG A 24 -24.72 -22.30 -13.40
N HIS A 25 -24.36 -23.32 -14.16
CA HIS A 25 -23.53 -24.40 -13.64
C HIS A 25 -22.25 -23.73 -13.15
N ILE A 26 -22.13 -23.55 -11.84
CA ILE A 26 -20.84 -23.29 -11.21
C ILE A 26 -20.12 -24.63 -11.35
N ASN A 27 -19.21 -24.72 -12.31
CA ASN A 27 -18.22 -25.78 -12.28
C ASN A 27 -17.30 -25.43 -11.11
N ASP A 28 -17.46 -26.11 -9.97
CA ASP A 28 -16.61 -25.94 -8.78
C ASP A 28 -15.13 -26.34 -9.04
N ASP A 29 -14.81 -26.78 -10.26
CA ASP A 29 -13.48 -27.22 -10.71
C ASP A 29 -12.71 -26.17 -11.53
N GLU A 30 -13.31 -25.03 -11.91
CA GLU A 30 -12.54 -23.93 -12.54
C GLU A 30 -12.03 -22.96 -11.47
N PRO A 31 -10.74 -22.61 -11.47
CA PRO A 31 -10.19 -21.64 -10.52
C PRO A 31 -10.97 -20.32 -10.63
N ASP A 32 -11.34 -19.75 -9.48
CA ASP A 32 -12.00 -18.45 -9.44
C ASP A 32 -11.07 -17.38 -10.03
N ASP A 33 -11.39 -16.98 -11.25
CA ASP A 33 -10.70 -15.93 -12.00
C ASP A 33 -11.10 -14.52 -11.56
N THR A 34 -11.88 -14.38 -10.47
CA THR A 34 -12.18 -13.07 -9.88
C THR A 34 -10.88 -12.44 -9.34
N PRO A 35 -10.53 -11.22 -9.75
CA PRO A 35 -9.34 -10.54 -9.24
C PRO A 35 -9.46 -10.24 -7.74
N LEU A 36 -8.33 -10.31 -7.04
CA LEU A 36 -8.30 -9.90 -5.64
C LEU A 36 -8.64 -8.42 -5.48
N PRO A 37 -9.30 -8.04 -4.37
CA PRO A 37 -9.42 -6.65 -4.01
C PRO A 37 -8.06 -5.96 -3.84
N ILE A 38 -7.99 -4.68 -4.18
CA ILE A 38 -6.80 -3.85 -3.98
C ILE A 38 -7.06 -2.83 -2.88
N VAL A 39 -6.16 -2.76 -1.91
CA VAL A 39 -6.12 -1.68 -0.91
C VAL A 39 -5.08 -0.64 -1.32
N ILE A 40 -5.50 0.62 -1.36
CA ILE A 40 -4.64 1.77 -1.66
C ILE A 40 -4.42 2.58 -0.39
N TRP A 41 -3.16 2.91 -0.06
CA TRP A 41 -2.84 3.90 0.97
C TRP A 41 -2.01 5.03 0.36
N HIS A 42 -2.59 6.23 0.39
CA HIS A 42 -2.01 7.42 -0.21
C HIS A 42 -0.90 8.06 0.63
N GLY A 43 -0.20 9.00 0.00
CA GLY A 43 0.91 9.72 0.57
C GLY A 43 0.52 10.96 1.37
N LEU A 44 1.55 11.64 1.86
CA LEU A 44 1.46 12.91 2.60
C LEU A 44 0.80 13.99 1.74
N GLY A 45 -0.20 14.68 2.31
CA GLY A 45 -0.90 15.79 1.65
C GLY A 45 -1.96 15.40 0.61
N ASP A 46 -2.08 14.12 0.29
CA ASP A 46 -3.17 13.60 -0.55
C ASP A 46 -4.39 13.17 0.31
N THR A 47 -5.42 12.67 -0.35
CA THR A 47 -6.71 12.25 0.24
C THR A 47 -7.25 11.02 -0.45
N PHE A 48 -8.04 10.21 0.26
CA PHE A 48 -8.64 8.97 -0.24
C PHE A 48 -9.43 9.11 -1.56
N ASN A 49 -9.94 10.31 -1.87
CA ASN A 49 -10.73 10.61 -3.05
C ASN A 49 -10.03 11.52 -4.08
N GLY A 50 -8.71 11.68 -3.96
CA GLY A 50 -7.87 12.40 -4.91
C GLY A 50 -8.01 11.86 -6.33
N GLU A 51 -7.88 12.74 -7.32
CA GLU A 51 -8.05 12.38 -8.74
C GLU A 51 -7.04 11.32 -9.20
N GLY A 52 -5.77 11.46 -8.80
CA GLY A 52 -4.73 10.47 -9.11
C GLY A 52 -5.05 9.08 -8.56
N LEU A 53 -5.54 8.97 -7.33
CA LEU A 53 -5.91 7.67 -6.75
C LEU A 53 -7.13 7.03 -7.42
N LYS A 54 -8.09 7.84 -7.86
CA LYS A 54 -9.23 7.36 -8.66
C LYS A 54 -8.74 6.77 -9.97
N GLN A 55 -7.84 7.45 -10.66
CA GLN A 55 -7.22 6.95 -11.90
C GLN A 55 -6.46 5.65 -11.64
N VAL A 56 -5.70 5.54 -10.54
CA VAL A 56 -5.05 4.28 -10.15
C VAL A 56 -6.06 3.14 -10.00
N GLY A 57 -7.23 3.39 -9.39
CA GLY A 57 -8.30 2.41 -9.28
C GLY A 57 -8.95 2.03 -10.62
N GLU A 58 -9.16 3.01 -11.50
CA GLU A 58 -9.69 2.80 -12.85
C GLU A 58 -8.73 1.97 -13.72
N LEU A 59 -7.42 2.21 -13.62
CA LEU A 59 -6.40 1.41 -14.30
C LEU A 59 -6.39 -0.02 -13.78
N ALA A 60 -6.51 -0.22 -12.48
CA ALA A 60 -6.56 -1.57 -11.91
C ALA A 60 -7.78 -2.37 -12.42
N ASP A 61 -8.96 -1.75 -12.49
CA ASP A 61 -10.16 -2.37 -13.07
C ASP A 61 -10.02 -2.59 -14.59
N ALA A 62 -9.36 -1.67 -15.31
CA ALA A 62 -9.11 -1.84 -16.74
C ALA A 62 -8.16 -3.02 -17.04
N ILE A 63 -7.14 -3.23 -16.21
CA ILE A 63 -6.19 -4.33 -16.36
C ILE A 63 -6.80 -5.67 -15.91
N HIS A 64 -7.55 -5.67 -14.81
CA HIS A 64 -8.26 -6.84 -14.27
C HIS A 64 -9.74 -6.49 -14.02
N PRO A 65 -10.63 -6.71 -15.02
CA PRO A 65 -12.03 -6.32 -14.91
C PRO A 65 -12.75 -6.94 -13.70
N GLY A 66 -13.45 -6.10 -12.95
CA GLY A 66 -14.16 -6.48 -11.72
C GLY A 66 -13.34 -6.30 -10.44
N THR A 67 -12.17 -5.66 -10.51
CA THR A 67 -11.33 -5.42 -9.33
C THR A 67 -12.01 -4.45 -8.37
N PHE A 68 -12.27 -4.91 -7.14
CA PHE A 68 -12.73 -4.02 -6.07
C PHE A 68 -11.55 -3.23 -5.50
N VAL A 69 -11.66 -1.90 -5.51
CA VAL A 69 -10.62 -1.00 -4.98
C VAL A 69 -11.13 -0.32 -3.72
N TYR A 70 -10.34 -0.41 -2.65
CA TYR A 70 -10.57 0.28 -1.39
C TYR A 70 -9.42 1.24 -1.11
N THR A 71 -9.71 2.54 -1.06
CA THR A 71 -8.72 3.55 -0.65
C THR A 71 -8.88 3.84 0.84
N VAL A 72 -7.79 3.67 1.59
CA VAL A 72 -7.73 3.99 3.02
C VAL A 72 -8.06 5.47 3.24
N SER A 73 -8.92 5.74 4.24
CA SER A 73 -9.26 7.08 4.72
C SER A 73 -9.21 7.10 6.23
N LEU A 74 -8.48 8.06 6.80
CA LEU A 74 -8.41 8.36 8.24
C LEU A 74 -9.33 9.54 8.62
N GLY A 75 -10.05 10.09 7.66
CA GLY A 75 -11.07 11.14 7.85
C GLY A 75 -12.50 10.65 7.61
N GLY A 76 -12.71 9.35 7.42
CA GLY A 76 -13.99 8.80 6.95
C GLY A 76 -14.36 9.40 5.59
N THR A 77 -15.47 10.14 5.53
CA THR A 77 -15.89 10.85 4.30
C THR A 77 -15.32 12.26 4.16
N ASP A 78 -14.58 12.76 5.16
CA ASP A 78 -14.01 14.10 5.17
C ASP A 78 -12.57 14.08 4.62
N ALA A 79 -12.43 14.48 3.35
CA ALA A 79 -11.13 14.56 2.67
C ALA A 79 -10.18 15.57 3.33
N SER A 80 -10.68 16.63 3.97
CA SER A 80 -9.80 17.59 4.65
C SER A 80 -9.24 17.02 5.95
N ALA A 81 -10.06 16.29 6.70
CA ALA A 81 -9.61 15.57 7.90
C ALA A 81 -8.59 14.48 7.52
N ASP A 82 -8.87 13.73 6.47
CA ASP A 82 -7.99 12.70 5.92
C ASP A 82 -6.63 13.27 5.50
N ARG A 83 -6.63 14.37 4.73
CA ARG A 83 -5.39 15.10 4.40
C ARG A 83 -4.62 15.52 5.64
N SER A 84 -5.32 16.06 6.65
CA SER A 84 -4.67 16.52 7.88
C SER A 84 -4.05 15.35 8.66
N ALA A 85 -4.68 14.18 8.64
CA ALA A 85 -4.19 12.99 9.32
C ALA A 85 -2.86 12.49 8.73
N THR A 86 -2.56 12.82 7.46
CA THR A 86 -1.27 12.50 6.85
C THR A 86 -0.08 13.29 7.44
N PHE A 87 -0.34 14.44 8.07
CA PHE A 87 0.67 15.27 8.74
C PHE A 87 0.62 15.11 10.27
N PHE A 88 -0.58 15.09 10.83
CA PHE A 88 -0.81 15.11 12.27
C PHE A 88 -1.46 13.83 12.75
N GLY A 89 -0.89 13.23 13.79
CA GLY A 89 -1.43 12.03 14.41
C GLY A 89 -0.34 11.10 14.93
N ASN A 90 -0.78 9.91 15.31
CA ASN A 90 0.06 8.81 15.75
C ASN A 90 -0.13 7.65 14.76
N VAL A 91 0.90 7.31 14.00
CA VAL A 91 0.86 6.29 12.94
C VAL A 91 0.50 4.92 13.52
N THR A 92 0.92 4.62 14.76
CA THR A 92 0.53 3.37 15.42
C THR A 92 -0.99 3.30 15.63
N ALA A 93 -1.62 4.39 16.08
CA ALA A 93 -3.08 4.42 16.23
C ALA A 93 -3.80 4.42 14.87
N GLN A 94 -3.25 5.09 13.85
CA GLN A 94 -3.79 5.06 12.49
C GLN A 94 -3.75 3.64 11.91
N LEU A 95 -2.70 2.87 12.20
CA LEU A 95 -2.62 1.46 11.81
C LEU A 95 -3.65 0.61 12.51
N ASP A 96 -3.87 0.81 13.81
CA ASP A 96 -4.91 0.08 14.56
C ASP A 96 -6.30 0.35 13.95
N GLU A 97 -6.61 1.60 13.63
CA GLU A 97 -7.86 1.98 12.95
C GLU A 97 -8.01 1.32 11.57
N VAL A 98 -6.93 1.28 10.77
CA VAL A 98 -6.94 0.63 9.46
C VAL A 98 -7.06 -0.89 9.58
N CYS A 99 -6.39 -1.51 10.56
CA CYS A 99 -6.54 -2.94 10.84
C CYS A 99 -8.01 -3.28 11.14
N GLU A 100 -8.68 -2.49 12.01
CA GLU A 100 -10.09 -2.69 12.35
C GLU A 100 -11.01 -2.46 11.14
N ALA A 101 -10.76 -1.41 10.35
CA ALA A 101 -11.55 -1.08 9.17
C ALA A 101 -11.49 -2.18 8.11
N LEU A 102 -10.29 -2.68 7.79
CA LEU A 102 -10.10 -3.73 6.79
C LEU A 102 -10.67 -5.08 7.26
N ALA A 103 -10.52 -5.40 8.54
CA ALA A 103 -11.08 -6.61 9.15
C ALA A 103 -12.62 -6.60 9.22
N ALA A 104 -13.24 -5.42 9.32
CA ALA A 104 -14.70 -5.26 9.37
C ALA A 104 -15.34 -5.09 7.98
N HIS A 105 -14.56 -4.76 6.94
CA HIS A 105 -15.11 -4.47 5.63
C HIS A 105 -15.71 -5.74 4.98
N PRO A 106 -16.98 -5.73 4.53
CA PRO A 106 -17.70 -6.95 4.13
C PRO A 106 -17.08 -7.68 2.93
N ILE A 107 -16.49 -6.94 1.98
CA ILE A 107 -15.79 -7.53 0.83
C ILE A 107 -14.40 -8.03 1.26
N LEU A 108 -13.55 -7.11 1.73
CA LEU A 108 -12.15 -7.40 2.08
C LEU A 108 -11.99 -8.52 3.12
N SER A 109 -12.77 -8.51 4.19
CA SER A 109 -12.69 -9.51 5.28
C SER A 109 -13.08 -10.93 4.86
N THR A 110 -13.81 -11.08 3.76
CA THR A 110 -14.22 -12.38 3.20
C THR A 110 -13.36 -12.83 2.03
N ALA A 111 -12.50 -11.94 1.51
CA ALA A 111 -11.59 -12.28 0.42
C ALA A 111 -10.49 -13.24 0.92
N PRO A 112 -10.04 -14.20 0.09
CA PRO A 112 -8.97 -15.13 0.47
C PRO A 112 -7.64 -14.40 0.72
N ALA A 113 -7.44 -13.26 0.06
CA ALA A 113 -6.37 -12.30 0.29
C ALA A 113 -6.73 -10.95 -0.34
N ILE A 114 -5.88 -9.94 -0.15
CA ILE A 114 -5.92 -8.67 -0.87
C ILE A 114 -4.55 -8.40 -1.52
N ASP A 115 -4.53 -7.59 -2.58
CA ASP A 115 -3.30 -6.91 -3.00
C ASP A 115 -3.28 -5.49 -2.45
N ALA A 116 -2.11 -4.89 -2.35
CA ALA A 116 -1.94 -3.58 -1.74
C ALA A 116 -0.97 -2.70 -2.53
N VAL A 117 -1.31 -1.42 -2.67
CA VAL A 117 -0.43 -0.40 -3.28
C VAL A 117 -0.33 0.82 -2.39
N GLY A 118 0.91 1.20 -2.07
CA GLY A 118 1.21 2.34 -1.21
C GLY A 118 2.01 3.41 -1.95
N PHE A 119 1.61 4.66 -1.77
CA PHE A 119 2.27 5.82 -2.37
C PHE A 119 2.99 6.64 -1.30
N SER A 120 4.27 6.94 -1.52
CA SER A 120 5.11 7.66 -0.56
C SER A 120 4.98 7.05 0.84
N GLN A 121 4.60 7.81 1.87
CA GLN A 121 4.47 7.27 3.23
C GLN A 121 3.48 6.11 3.38
N GLY A 122 2.46 6.03 2.51
CA GLY A 122 1.44 4.98 2.55
C GLY A 122 2.01 3.58 2.33
N GLY A 123 3.15 3.43 1.65
CA GLY A 123 3.77 2.12 1.45
C GLY A 123 4.41 1.55 2.70
N GLN A 124 5.12 2.34 3.52
CA GLN A 124 5.57 1.83 4.82
C GLN A 124 4.42 1.67 5.82
N PHE A 125 3.30 2.37 5.66
CA PHE A 125 2.11 2.16 6.48
C PHE A 125 1.45 0.82 6.13
N LEU A 126 1.26 0.52 4.84
CA LEU A 126 0.79 -0.81 4.41
C LEU A 126 1.74 -1.94 4.84
N ARG A 127 3.06 -1.71 4.81
CA ARG A 127 4.02 -2.65 5.40
C ARG A 127 3.78 -2.85 6.90
N GLY A 128 3.57 -1.77 7.66
CA GLY A 128 3.22 -1.84 9.07
C GLY A 128 1.91 -2.61 9.33
N TYR A 129 0.90 -2.45 8.46
CA TYR A 129 -0.35 -3.23 8.52
C TYR A 129 -0.09 -4.74 8.33
N ILE A 130 0.75 -5.09 7.35
CA ILE A 130 1.14 -6.49 7.09
C ILE A 130 1.90 -7.05 8.29
N GLU A 131 2.83 -6.31 8.87
CA GLU A 131 3.62 -6.81 9.98
C GLU A 131 2.76 -6.99 11.24
N ARG A 132 1.88 -6.03 11.55
CA ARG A 132 1.13 -5.98 12.82
C ARG A 132 -0.16 -6.81 12.86
N CYS A 133 -0.95 -6.83 11.79
CA CYS A 133 -2.29 -7.45 11.83
C CYS A 133 -2.60 -8.38 10.65
N ASN A 134 -2.24 -8.02 9.41
CA ASN A 134 -2.36 -8.85 8.21
C ASN A 134 -3.70 -9.62 8.04
N PHE A 135 -4.82 -8.99 8.39
CA PHE A 135 -6.14 -9.58 8.23
C PHE A 135 -7.13 -8.56 7.63
N PRO A 136 -7.60 -8.75 6.38
CA PRO A 136 -7.28 -9.88 5.47
C PRO A 136 -5.79 -9.93 5.07
N PRO A 137 -5.27 -11.13 4.75
CA PRO A 137 -3.85 -11.30 4.42
C PRO A 137 -3.52 -10.61 3.09
N VAL A 138 -2.39 -9.88 3.05
CA VAL A 138 -1.87 -9.32 1.81
C VAL A 138 -1.11 -10.39 1.03
N ARG A 139 -1.34 -10.46 -0.29
CA ARG A 139 -0.62 -11.31 -1.22
C ARG A 139 0.53 -10.56 -1.89
N SER A 140 0.25 -9.49 -2.61
CA SER A 140 1.27 -8.64 -3.23
C SER A 140 1.21 -7.22 -2.67
N LEU A 141 2.37 -6.66 -2.31
CA LEU A 141 2.53 -5.25 -1.95
C LEU A 141 3.39 -4.56 -3.02
N ALA A 142 2.89 -3.47 -3.59
CA ALA A 142 3.67 -2.55 -4.41
C ALA A 142 3.82 -1.19 -3.70
N THR A 143 5.03 -0.65 -3.65
CA THR A 143 5.30 0.64 -3.00
C THR A 143 6.02 1.58 -3.94
N PHE A 144 5.58 2.83 -4.00
CA PHE A 144 6.16 3.87 -4.85
C PHE A 144 6.83 4.93 -3.98
N GLY A 145 8.16 5.00 -4.02
CA GLY A 145 8.96 6.01 -3.32
C GLY A 145 8.81 5.97 -1.80
N SER A 146 8.52 4.81 -1.22
CA SER A 146 8.15 4.66 0.19
C SER A 146 9.38 4.57 1.11
N GLN A 147 9.32 5.23 2.27
CA GLN A 147 10.51 5.43 3.10
C GLN A 147 10.75 4.27 4.07
N HIS A 148 11.06 3.09 3.53
CA HIS A 148 11.13 1.86 4.31
C HIS A 148 12.26 1.84 5.36
N ASN A 149 13.37 2.53 5.11
CA ASN A 149 14.44 2.74 6.08
C ASN A 149 14.36 4.14 6.76
N GLY A 150 13.22 4.82 6.62
CA GLY A 150 13.01 6.18 7.12
C GLY A 150 13.67 7.27 6.30
N ILE A 151 13.49 8.50 6.78
CA ILE A 151 14.13 9.71 6.26
C ILE A 151 15.14 10.25 7.28
N VAL A 152 16.19 10.91 6.79
CA VAL A 152 17.21 11.58 7.62
C VAL A 152 17.10 13.10 7.55
N ASP A 153 16.24 13.62 6.66
CA ASP A 153 15.93 15.03 6.52
C ASP A 153 14.46 15.20 6.11
N PHE A 154 13.88 16.34 6.45
CA PHE A 154 12.52 16.69 6.10
C PHE A 154 12.52 17.55 4.85
N ALA A 155 11.76 17.16 3.83
CA ALA A 155 11.57 17.98 2.64
C ALA A 155 11.05 19.38 3.02
N ALA A 156 11.56 20.40 2.32
CA ALA A 156 11.17 21.77 2.58
C ALA A 156 9.68 21.97 2.24
N CYS A 157 8.91 22.52 3.18
CA CYS A 157 7.52 22.91 2.92
C CYS A 157 7.46 24.02 1.85
N GLY A 158 6.53 23.90 0.91
CA GLY A 158 6.26 24.93 -0.08
C GLY A 158 5.91 26.29 0.55
N ALA A 159 6.11 27.38 -0.19
CA ALA A 159 5.91 28.74 0.32
C ALA A 159 4.48 29.00 0.86
N TYR A 160 3.47 28.32 0.31
CA TYR A 160 2.06 28.46 0.71
C TYR A 160 1.50 27.23 1.42
N ASP A 161 2.34 26.25 1.74
CA ASP A 161 1.91 25.04 2.45
C ASP A 161 1.87 25.29 3.97
N TRP A 162 0.81 25.96 4.42
CA TRP A 162 0.60 26.30 5.83
C TRP A 162 0.40 25.07 6.71
N LEU A 163 -0.13 23.98 6.14
CA LEU A 163 -0.34 22.73 6.86
C LEU A 163 1.01 22.06 7.17
N CYS A 164 1.86 21.91 6.16
CA CYS A 164 3.24 21.42 6.32
C CYS A 164 4.03 22.32 7.27
N LYS A 165 3.98 23.64 7.10
CA LYS A 165 4.69 24.58 8.00
C LYS A 165 4.23 24.47 9.44
N GLY A 166 2.92 24.33 9.66
CA GLY A 166 2.35 24.08 10.98
C GLY A 166 2.86 22.77 11.57
N ALA A 167 2.87 21.69 10.78
CA ALA A 167 3.35 20.38 11.19
C ALA A 167 4.84 20.39 11.55
N MET A 168 5.68 20.95 10.67
CA MET A 168 7.13 21.04 10.88
C MET A 168 7.52 21.99 12.02
N SER A 169 6.62 22.86 12.48
CA SER A 169 6.88 23.68 13.67
C SER A 169 7.06 22.85 14.95
N LEU A 170 6.51 21.62 14.99
CA LEU A 170 6.68 20.69 16.11
C LEU A 170 8.12 20.15 16.20
N LEU A 171 8.89 20.16 15.11
CA LEU A 171 10.31 19.76 15.09
C LEU A 171 11.23 20.74 15.84
N ARG A 172 10.71 21.88 16.31
CA ARG A 172 11.43 22.77 17.24
C ARG A 172 11.59 22.15 18.63
N TYR A 173 10.77 21.16 18.96
CA TYR A 173 10.91 20.33 20.15
C TYR A 173 11.77 19.10 19.83
N ASN A 174 12.16 18.33 20.86
CA ASN A 174 12.90 17.08 20.64
C ASN A 174 12.07 16.11 19.79
N THR A 175 12.57 15.77 18.59
CA THR A 175 11.93 14.88 17.60
C THR A 175 11.52 13.54 18.19
N PHE A 176 12.32 12.98 19.12
CA PHE A 176 12.07 11.68 19.75
C PHE A 176 11.32 11.78 21.08
N SER A 177 10.86 12.97 21.47
CA SER A 177 9.95 13.11 22.61
C SER A 177 8.59 12.49 22.31
N THR A 178 7.95 11.93 23.34
CA THR A 178 6.57 11.42 23.26
C THR A 178 5.59 12.44 22.67
N PHE A 179 5.81 13.74 22.93
CA PHE A 179 4.96 14.80 22.40
C PHE A 179 4.97 14.85 20.87
N VAL A 180 6.16 14.87 20.25
CA VAL A 180 6.33 14.93 18.79
C VAL A 180 5.96 13.59 18.15
N GLN A 181 6.47 12.48 18.69
CA GLN A 181 6.20 11.14 18.17
C GLN A 181 4.72 10.76 18.18
N SER A 182 3.90 11.31 19.08
CA SER A 182 2.45 11.05 19.09
C SER A 182 1.61 12.03 18.25
N ARG A 183 2.23 13.02 17.59
CA ARG A 183 1.50 14.12 16.93
C ARG A 183 1.96 14.48 15.53
N LEU A 184 3.19 14.16 15.15
CA LEU A 184 3.75 14.51 13.85
C LEU A 184 4.07 13.23 13.08
N VAL A 185 3.32 12.95 12.02
CA VAL A 185 3.46 11.71 11.23
C VAL A 185 4.86 11.57 10.63
N PRO A 186 5.44 12.59 9.95
CA PRO A 186 6.79 12.51 9.42
C PRO A 186 7.90 12.23 10.45
N ALA A 187 7.74 12.69 11.69
CA ALA A 187 8.73 12.42 12.73
C ALA A 187 8.79 10.95 13.15
N GLN A 188 7.71 10.19 12.92
CA GLN A 188 7.60 8.80 13.36
C GLN A 188 8.35 7.82 12.46
N TYR A 189 8.72 8.28 11.25
CA TYR A 189 9.65 7.60 10.34
C TYR A 189 10.91 8.42 10.05
N PHE A 190 11.24 9.38 10.92
CA PHE A 190 12.56 9.99 10.96
C PHE A 190 13.55 9.04 11.64
N ARG A 191 14.68 8.78 10.98
CA ARG A 191 15.74 7.89 11.45
C ARG A 191 17.05 8.66 11.48
N ASP A 192 17.41 9.19 12.64
CA ASP A 192 18.63 9.98 12.79
C ASP A 192 19.87 9.08 12.95
N PRO A 193 20.81 9.05 11.99
CA PRO A 193 22.05 8.29 12.16
C PRO A 193 22.99 8.92 13.20
N LYS A 194 22.84 10.21 13.53
CA LYS A 194 23.70 10.92 14.49
C LYS A 194 23.27 10.69 15.94
N ASP A 195 21.98 10.49 16.17
CA ASP A 195 21.41 10.14 17.48
C ASP A 195 20.56 8.86 17.38
N TYR A 196 21.21 7.79 16.95
CA TYR A 196 20.56 6.51 16.73
C TYR A 196 19.99 5.90 18.03
N ALA A 197 20.59 6.22 19.19
CA ALA A 197 20.08 5.78 20.48
C ALA A 197 18.73 6.43 20.81
N ALA A 198 18.58 7.74 20.61
CA ALA A 198 17.29 8.41 20.79
C ALA A 198 16.25 7.95 19.76
N TYR A 199 16.66 7.63 18.53
CA TYR A 199 15.79 6.99 17.54
C TYR A 199 15.23 5.65 18.04
N LEU A 200 16.10 4.74 18.49
CA LEU A 200 15.68 3.42 18.99
C LEU A 200 14.79 3.54 20.23
N ASP A 201 15.04 4.49 21.12
CA ASP A 201 14.23 4.69 22.33
C ASP A 201 12.87 5.34 22.01
N GLY A 202 12.87 6.42 21.22
CA GLY A 202 11.70 7.28 21.04
C GLY A 202 10.83 7.00 19.81
N SER A 203 11.35 6.37 18.74
CA SER A 203 10.55 6.14 17.52
C SER A 203 9.40 5.17 17.77
N ASN A 204 8.16 5.68 17.71
CA ASN A 204 6.96 4.89 18.03
C ASN A 204 6.40 4.08 16.83
N PHE A 205 7.05 4.18 15.67
CA PHE A 205 6.60 3.54 14.44
C PHE A 205 7.77 2.85 13.72
N LEU A 206 8.68 3.61 13.11
CA LEU A 206 9.69 3.01 12.23
C LEU A 206 10.63 2.04 12.93
N ALA A 207 11.15 2.39 14.12
CA ALA A 207 12.01 1.47 14.87
C ALA A 207 11.28 0.20 15.33
N ASP A 208 9.95 0.28 15.50
CA ASP A 208 9.11 -0.88 15.79
C ASP A 208 8.94 -1.75 14.54
N ILE A 209 8.44 -1.19 13.44
CA ILE A 209 8.12 -1.96 12.22
C ILE A 209 9.38 -2.43 11.48
N ASN A 210 10.54 -1.81 11.66
CA ASN A 210 11.83 -2.35 11.20
C ASN A 210 12.43 -3.39 12.15
N ASN A 211 11.77 -3.62 13.29
CA ASN A 211 12.20 -4.56 14.32
C ASN A 211 13.65 -4.27 14.76
N GLU A 212 14.02 -2.98 14.86
CA GLU A 212 15.42 -2.54 15.06
C GLU A 212 15.88 -2.69 16.52
N ARG A 213 14.94 -2.76 17.47
CA ARG A 213 15.23 -2.96 18.90
C ARG A 213 15.73 -4.37 19.19
N GLU A 214 16.35 -4.57 20.36
CA GLU A 214 16.97 -5.86 20.74
C GLU A 214 15.97 -7.02 20.69
N VAL A 215 14.76 -6.82 21.25
CA VAL A 215 13.70 -7.84 21.23
C VAL A 215 12.96 -7.79 19.91
N LYS A 216 13.05 -8.89 19.15
CA LYS A 216 12.40 -9.02 17.84
C LYS A 216 10.98 -9.55 17.96
N ASN A 217 10.02 -8.90 17.32
CA ASN A 217 8.69 -9.46 17.10
C ASN A 217 8.72 -10.45 15.92
N LYS A 218 8.50 -11.75 16.20
CA LYS A 218 8.54 -12.81 15.16
C LYS A 218 7.36 -12.76 14.21
N THR A 219 6.21 -12.28 14.66
CA THR A 219 5.00 -12.19 13.83
C THR A 219 5.21 -11.25 12.64
N TYR A 220 6.01 -10.20 12.80
CA TYR A 220 6.35 -9.27 11.71
C TYR A 220 7.05 -10.02 10.58
N ALA A 221 8.06 -10.83 10.91
CA ALA A 221 8.78 -11.66 9.95
C ALA A 221 7.91 -12.73 9.31
N GLU A 222 7.09 -13.42 10.11
CA GLU A 222 6.18 -14.45 9.62
C GLU A 222 5.15 -13.89 8.63
N ASN A 223 4.62 -12.69 8.89
CA ASN A 223 3.63 -12.07 8.02
C ASN A 223 4.24 -11.54 6.73
N LEU A 224 5.34 -10.78 6.79
CA LEU A 224 5.95 -10.22 5.58
C LEU A 224 6.51 -11.33 4.67
N ALA A 225 7.06 -12.40 5.25
CA ALA A 225 7.54 -13.56 4.50
C ALA A 225 6.42 -14.35 3.79
N ARG A 226 5.13 -14.12 4.11
CA ARG A 226 3.99 -14.76 3.42
C ARG A 226 3.66 -14.12 2.09
N LEU A 227 4.05 -12.86 1.86
CA LEU A 227 3.82 -12.17 0.58
C LEU A 227 4.30 -13.01 -0.60
N SER A 228 3.58 -12.97 -1.71
CA SER A 228 4.05 -13.46 -2.99
C SER A 228 5.02 -12.48 -3.62
N ASN A 229 4.71 -11.18 -3.56
CA ASN A 229 5.54 -10.12 -4.08
C ASN A 229 5.59 -8.93 -3.12
N PHE A 230 6.78 -8.38 -2.93
CA PHE A 230 6.99 -7.04 -2.39
C PHE A 230 7.83 -6.27 -3.41
N VAL A 231 7.15 -5.41 -4.16
CA VAL A 231 7.70 -4.62 -5.27
C VAL A 231 7.96 -3.20 -4.81
N MET A 232 9.22 -2.80 -4.81
CA MET A 232 9.65 -1.49 -4.34
C MET A 232 10.14 -0.65 -5.52
N TYR A 233 9.44 0.45 -5.78
CA TYR A 233 9.80 1.43 -6.80
C TYR A 233 10.56 2.60 -6.16
N LEU A 234 11.77 2.86 -6.66
CA LEU A 234 12.58 4.02 -6.34
C LEU A 234 12.47 5.06 -7.46
N PHE A 235 12.37 6.35 -7.11
CA PHE A 235 12.45 7.44 -8.09
C PHE A 235 13.91 7.90 -8.23
N GLU A 236 14.45 7.88 -9.44
CA GLU A 236 15.86 8.13 -9.71
C GLU A 236 16.27 9.58 -9.49
N ASP A 237 15.32 10.51 -9.56
CA ASP A 237 15.55 11.94 -9.35
C ASP A 237 14.82 12.47 -8.11
N ASP A 238 14.45 11.58 -7.17
CA ASP A 238 13.68 11.95 -5.97
C ASP A 238 14.40 13.01 -5.13
N THR A 239 13.77 14.17 -4.97
CA THR A 239 14.25 15.26 -4.11
C THR A 239 13.45 15.40 -2.80
N THR A 240 12.38 14.61 -2.63
CA THR A 240 11.49 14.64 -1.47
C THR A 240 11.91 13.64 -0.41
N VAL A 241 12.27 12.43 -0.83
CA VAL A 241 12.69 11.35 0.05
C VAL A 241 14.19 11.38 0.22
N ILE A 242 14.66 11.67 1.43
CA ILE A 242 16.07 11.83 1.72
C ILE A 242 16.51 10.82 2.80
N PRO A 243 17.37 9.84 2.48
CA PRO A 243 17.90 9.49 1.15
C PRO A 243 16.87 8.69 0.32
N ARG A 244 16.85 8.85 -1.01
CA ARG A 244 15.89 8.17 -1.91
C ARG A 244 16.03 6.63 -1.89
N GLU A 245 17.24 6.14 -1.64
CA GLU A 245 17.62 4.74 -1.54
C GLU A 245 16.85 3.98 -0.44
N THR A 246 16.28 4.71 0.52
CA THR A 246 15.34 4.17 1.51
C THR A 246 14.14 3.46 0.87
N SER A 247 13.76 3.83 -0.37
CA SER A 247 12.73 3.16 -1.18
C SER A 247 13.01 1.68 -1.38
N TRP A 248 14.28 1.30 -1.42
CA TRP A 248 14.75 -0.08 -1.52
C TRP A 248 15.30 -0.61 -0.20
N PHE A 249 14.87 -0.04 0.93
CA PHE A 249 15.38 -0.37 2.27
C PHE A 249 16.90 -0.12 2.45
N GLN A 250 17.55 0.57 1.53
CA GLN A 250 18.99 0.76 1.60
C GLN A 250 19.34 1.81 2.67
N GLU A 251 20.60 1.78 3.10
CA GLU A 251 21.14 2.73 4.06
C GLU A 251 22.21 3.57 3.41
N VAL A 252 22.22 4.87 3.68
CA VAL A 252 23.21 5.79 3.12
C VAL A 252 24.07 6.35 4.24
N ASN A 253 25.38 6.16 4.11
CA ASN A 253 26.39 6.68 5.03
C ASN A 253 27.35 7.60 4.28
N GLY A 254 27.11 8.91 4.36
CA GLY A 254 27.82 9.88 3.55
C GLY A 254 27.55 9.66 2.06
N THR A 255 28.55 9.16 1.33
CA THR A 255 28.43 8.81 -0.11
C THR A 255 28.27 7.32 -0.36
N GLU A 256 28.38 6.49 0.68
CA GLU A 256 28.27 5.04 0.57
C GLU A 256 26.80 4.61 0.67
N VAL A 257 26.37 3.77 -0.28
CA VAL A 257 25.05 3.14 -0.26
C VAL A 257 25.20 1.67 0.11
N ILE A 258 24.62 1.28 1.24
CA ILE A 258 24.61 -0.09 1.74
C ILE A 258 23.31 -0.77 1.28
N ALA A 259 23.45 -1.74 0.38
CA ALA A 259 22.34 -2.52 -0.13
C ALA A 259 21.63 -3.30 0.98
N ILE A 260 20.32 -3.52 0.86
CA ILE A 260 19.53 -4.21 1.88
C ILE A 260 20.10 -5.60 2.22
N ARG A 261 20.63 -6.34 1.24
CA ARG A 261 21.23 -7.67 1.46
C ARG A 261 22.47 -7.64 2.36
N ASP A 262 23.11 -6.48 2.48
CA ASP A 262 24.27 -6.28 3.34
C ASP A 262 23.93 -5.81 4.75
N ARG A 263 22.67 -5.44 5.01
CA ARG A 263 22.21 -4.91 6.30
C ARG A 263 21.84 -6.04 7.28
N PRO A 264 21.99 -5.81 8.60
CA PRO A 264 21.57 -6.78 9.63
C PRO A 264 20.11 -7.20 9.53
N ILE A 265 19.20 -6.24 9.26
CA ILE A 265 17.75 -6.49 9.08
C ILE A 265 17.44 -7.60 8.07
N TYR A 266 18.25 -7.73 7.02
CA TYR A 266 18.16 -8.80 6.04
C TYR A 266 18.98 -10.03 6.45
N LYS A 267 20.26 -9.85 6.83
CA LYS A 267 21.17 -10.97 7.13
C LYS A 267 20.63 -11.89 8.22
N GLU A 268 20.04 -11.29 9.25
CA GLU A 268 19.41 -11.92 10.41
C GLU A 268 17.88 -12.08 10.26
N ASP A 269 17.33 -11.64 9.14
CA ASP A 269 15.93 -11.81 8.74
C ASP A 269 14.91 -11.25 9.76
N TRP A 270 15.19 -10.06 10.32
CA TRP A 270 14.40 -9.48 11.42
C TRP A 270 12.93 -9.30 11.08
N ILE A 271 12.61 -9.04 9.81
CA ILE A 271 11.24 -8.85 9.31
C ILE A 271 10.91 -9.77 8.13
N GLY A 272 11.66 -10.86 7.90
CA GLY A 272 11.28 -11.85 6.88
C GLY A 272 11.65 -11.50 5.43
N LEU A 273 12.41 -10.43 5.18
CA LEU A 273 12.86 -10.03 3.84
C LEU A 273 13.73 -11.09 3.17
N LYS A 274 14.61 -11.76 3.92
CA LYS A 274 15.49 -12.79 3.37
C LYS A 274 14.70 -14.06 3.03
N ALA A 275 13.72 -14.42 3.85
CA ALA A 275 12.79 -15.50 3.53
C ALA A 275 11.98 -15.21 2.27
N LEU A 276 11.48 -13.98 2.11
CA LEU A 276 10.76 -13.54 0.92
C LEU A 276 11.63 -13.51 -0.35
N ASP A 277 12.86 -13.00 -0.23
CA ASP A 277 13.82 -12.91 -1.33
C ASP A 277 14.25 -14.30 -1.82
N LYS A 278 14.47 -15.27 -0.92
CA LYS A 278 14.82 -16.66 -1.27
C LYS A 278 13.79 -17.37 -2.15
N LYS A 279 12.51 -16.98 -2.06
CA LYS A 279 11.44 -17.50 -2.93
C LYS A 279 11.15 -16.59 -4.13
N GLY A 280 11.99 -15.59 -4.38
CA GLY A 280 11.91 -14.68 -5.52
C GLY A 280 10.82 -13.61 -5.41
N GLY A 281 10.31 -13.34 -4.21
CA GLY A 281 9.22 -12.39 -3.99
C GLY A 281 9.67 -10.96 -3.70
N LEU A 282 10.97 -10.71 -3.46
CA LEU A 282 11.48 -9.37 -3.20
C LEU A 282 11.94 -8.72 -4.52
N ARG A 283 11.31 -7.61 -4.93
CA ARG A 283 11.51 -7.00 -6.25
C ARG A 283 11.84 -5.52 -6.12
N PHE A 284 12.80 -5.09 -6.93
CA PHE A 284 13.29 -3.72 -6.96
C PHE A 284 13.12 -3.18 -8.38
N ARG A 285 12.55 -2.00 -8.50
CA ARG A 285 12.32 -1.28 -9.77
C ARG A 285 12.68 0.19 -9.58
N SER A 286 13.15 0.85 -10.63
CA SER A 286 13.37 2.30 -10.63
C SER A 286 12.45 2.98 -11.62
N ILE A 287 12.19 4.27 -11.39
CA ILE A 287 11.42 5.14 -12.26
C ILE A 287 12.27 6.40 -12.47
N THR A 288 12.63 6.70 -13.72
CA THR A 288 13.24 8.00 -14.04
C THR A 288 12.19 9.10 -13.85
N GLY A 289 12.49 10.07 -12.98
CA GLY A 289 11.56 11.11 -12.57
C GLY A 289 11.68 11.46 -11.09
N ASP A 290 11.07 12.58 -10.72
CA ASP A 290 11.00 13.04 -9.32
C ASP A 290 9.84 12.35 -8.57
N HIS A 291 9.74 12.60 -7.27
CA HIS A 291 8.80 11.97 -6.36
C HIS A 291 7.35 11.97 -6.90
N MET A 292 6.73 10.79 -6.93
CA MET A 292 5.35 10.56 -7.40
C MET A 292 5.09 10.88 -8.88
N GLN A 293 6.12 11.17 -9.69
CA GLN A 293 5.99 11.24 -11.15
C GLN A 293 5.95 9.82 -11.72
N ILE A 294 4.82 9.15 -11.59
CA ILE A 294 4.64 7.75 -12.01
C ILE A 294 4.02 7.73 -13.41
N PRO A 295 4.72 7.22 -14.43
CA PRO A 295 4.11 7.00 -15.74
C PRO A 295 2.97 5.99 -15.65
N GLU A 296 1.88 6.23 -16.39
CA GLU A 296 0.75 5.30 -16.44
C GLU A 296 1.18 3.88 -16.85
N SER A 297 2.14 3.75 -17.77
CA SER A 297 2.70 2.46 -18.18
C SER A 297 3.26 1.67 -17.01
N VAL A 298 3.91 2.33 -16.04
CA VAL A 298 4.47 1.66 -14.86
C VAL A 298 3.36 1.13 -13.95
N LEU A 299 2.27 1.88 -13.77
CA LEU A 299 1.11 1.40 -13.01
C LEU A 299 0.44 0.21 -13.72
N ASN A 300 0.23 0.32 -15.04
CA ASN A 300 -0.36 -0.74 -15.85
C ASN A 300 0.48 -2.01 -15.77
N GLU A 301 1.80 -1.92 -15.91
CA GLU A 301 2.72 -3.05 -15.77
C GLU A 301 2.72 -3.61 -14.36
N THR A 302 2.64 -2.78 -13.33
CA THR A 302 2.56 -3.23 -11.93
C THR A 302 1.33 -4.12 -11.73
N PHE A 303 0.16 -3.64 -12.15
CA PHE A 303 -1.09 -4.39 -12.03
C PHE A 303 -1.10 -5.63 -12.92
N ALA A 304 -0.61 -5.49 -14.15
CA ALA A 304 -0.55 -6.58 -15.11
C ALA A 304 0.38 -7.69 -14.64
N ASN A 305 1.47 -7.39 -13.94
CA ASN A 305 2.49 -8.37 -13.55
C ASN A 305 2.29 -8.95 -12.15
N PHE A 306 1.80 -8.15 -11.20
CA PHE A 306 1.85 -8.52 -9.77
C PHE A 306 0.49 -8.72 -9.11
N PHE A 307 -0.61 -8.27 -9.73
CA PHE A 307 -1.98 -8.36 -9.20
C PHE A 307 -2.87 -9.27 -10.07
N GLY A 308 -4.12 -9.48 -9.65
CA GLY A 308 -5.11 -10.31 -10.38
C GLY A 308 -5.69 -11.44 -9.53
N PRO A 309 -6.19 -12.54 -10.12
CA PRO A 309 -6.91 -13.60 -9.39
C PRO A 309 -6.07 -14.31 -8.34
N TYR A 310 -6.66 -14.80 -7.25
CA TYR A 310 -5.95 -15.34 -6.08
C TYR A 310 -4.88 -16.39 -6.43
N TYR A 311 -5.22 -17.33 -7.32
CA TYR A 311 -4.36 -18.45 -7.71
C TYR A 311 -3.28 -18.09 -8.75
N ARG A 312 -3.16 -16.82 -9.11
CA ARG A 312 -2.12 -16.35 -10.04
C ARG A 312 -0.74 -16.74 -9.52
N LYS A 313 0.04 -17.36 -10.41
CA LYS A 313 1.46 -17.65 -10.18
C LYS A 313 2.31 -16.50 -10.70
N PHE A 314 3.39 -16.21 -9.98
CA PHE A 314 4.36 -15.20 -10.37
C PHE A 314 5.68 -15.89 -10.64
N GLU A 315 6.30 -15.54 -11.76
CA GLU A 315 7.66 -16.00 -12.03
C GLU A 315 8.60 -15.42 -10.96
N PRO A 316 9.40 -16.25 -10.26
CA PRO A 316 10.35 -15.76 -9.28
C PRO A 316 11.28 -14.72 -9.91
N GLU A 317 11.62 -13.66 -9.18
CA GLU A 317 12.68 -12.75 -9.61
C GLU A 317 13.98 -13.56 -9.77
N THR A 318 14.52 -13.65 -10.99
CA THR A 318 15.77 -14.36 -11.28
C THR A 318 16.87 -13.34 -11.54
N GLY A 319 18.05 -13.52 -10.94
CA GLY A 319 19.27 -12.81 -11.37
C GLY A 319 19.64 -11.50 -10.67
N VAL A 320 19.26 -11.27 -9.40
CA VAL A 320 19.77 -10.11 -8.65
C VAL A 320 20.91 -10.50 -7.70
N ASP A 321 21.97 -11.12 -8.23
CA ASP A 321 23.18 -11.46 -7.46
C ASP A 321 24.36 -10.50 -7.73
N ASP A 322 24.16 -9.48 -8.59
CA ASP A 322 25.27 -8.67 -9.12
C ASP A 322 24.97 -7.17 -9.35
N GLY A 323 23.93 -6.63 -8.70
CA GLY A 323 23.77 -5.17 -8.58
C GLY A 323 23.55 -4.41 -9.89
N ARG A 324 23.10 -5.10 -10.95
CA ARG A 324 22.64 -4.46 -12.19
C ARG A 324 21.16 -4.69 -12.34
N TRP A 325 20.42 -3.59 -12.29
CA TRP A 325 18.96 -3.58 -12.40
C TRP A 325 18.58 -3.69 -13.86
N GLY A 326 17.59 -4.55 -14.16
CA GLY A 326 16.88 -4.48 -15.43
C GLY A 326 16.09 -3.18 -15.45
N GLU A 327 16.54 -2.23 -16.26
CA GLU A 327 15.70 -1.13 -16.72
C GLU A 327 14.46 -1.74 -17.40
N LEU A 328 13.26 -1.29 -16.99
CA LEU A 328 12.04 -1.49 -17.76
C LEU A 328 11.92 -0.37 -18.81
#